data_AF-A0A699KAF0-F1
#
_entry.id   AF-A0A699KAF0-F1
#
_cell.length_a   1.000
_cell.length_b   1.000
_cell.length_c   1.000
_cell.angle_alpha   90.00
_cell.angle_beta   90.00
_cell.angle_gamma   90.00
#
_symmetry.space_group_name_H-M   'P 1'
#
loop_
_entity.id
_entity.type
_entity.pdbx_description
1 polymer ?
#
loop_
_entity_poly.entity_id
_entity_poly.type
_entity_poly.pdbx_seq_one_letter_code
_entity_poly.pdbx_strand_id
1 'polypeptide(L)'
;MAHPVQNINHSAFRSMFERKKLSGNNFNDWFRQLKLVLRAEKKMFAIEQPLPIAPDADSAAIVLAEWNALYDAYNEMACLMLGSMTPELHR
;
A
#
# COMPACT_ATOMS: atom_id res chain seq x y z
N MET A 1 7.21 33.72 12.35
CA MET A 1 6.61 33.20 11.11
C MET A 1 7.06 31.75 10.99
N ALA A 2 6.15 30.79 11.16
CA ALA A 2 6.48 29.38 11.04
C ALA A 2 6.54 29.03 9.54
N HIS A 3 7.69 28.57 9.05
CA HIS A 3 7.77 27.96 7.74
C HIS A 3 6.86 26.73 7.72
N PRO A 4 6.01 26.55 6.69
CA PRO A 4 5.33 25.28 6.53
C PRO A 4 6.40 24.22 6.29
N VAL A 5 6.55 23.29 7.24
CA VAL A 5 7.26 22.04 6.99
C VAL A 5 6.49 21.36 5.87
N GLN A 6 6.97 21.51 4.65
CA GLN A 6 6.52 20.69 3.56
C GLN A 6 6.91 19.27 3.95
N ASN A 7 5.93 18.52 4.43
CA ASN A 7 6.05 17.09 4.63
C ASN A 7 6.08 16.46 3.23
N ILE A 8 7.26 16.47 2.61
CA ILE A 8 7.55 15.83 1.32
C ILE A 8 7.77 14.33 1.56
N ASN A 9 6.94 13.68 2.39
CA ASN A 9 6.81 12.23 2.37
C ASN A 9 5.93 11.85 1.17
N HIS A 10 6.34 12.27 -0.04
CA HIS A 10 5.88 11.66 -1.28
C HIS A 10 6.58 10.31 -1.40
N SER A 11 6.04 9.28 -0.75
CA SER A 11 6.47 7.91 -1.03
C SER A 11 6.33 7.65 -2.52
N ALA A 12 7.23 6.84 -3.09
CA ALA A 12 7.23 6.56 -4.53
C ALA A 12 5.87 5.98 -4.98
N PHE A 13 5.15 5.33 -4.06
CA PHE A 13 3.76 4.90 -4.21
C PHE A 13 2.79 6.04 -4.49
N ARG A 14 2.75 7.05 -3.62
CA ARG A 14 1.80 8.14 -3.78
C ARG A 14 2.01 8.85 -5.12
N SER A 15 3.27 9.08 -5.49
CA SER A 15 3.64 9.66 -6.80
C SER A 15 3.22 8.78 -7.99
N MET A 16 3.38 7.45 -7.88
CA MET A 16 2.94 6.52 -8.92
C MET A 16 1.42 6.53 -9.09
N PHE A 17 0.67 6.46 -7.99
CA PHE A 17 -0.80 6.44 -8.02
C PHE A 17 -1.42 7.78 -8.45
N GLU A 18 -0.77 8.90 -8.16
CA GLU A 18 -1.18 10.22 -8.68
C GLU A 18 -0.99 10.32 -10.21
N ARG A 19 0.08 9.72 -10.76
CA ARG A 19 0.42 9.80 -12.20
C ARG A 19 -0.26 8.72 -13.05
N LYS A 20 -0.49 7.55 -12.48
CA LYS A 20 -1.02 6.37 -13.16
C LYS A 20 -2.18 5.79 -12.38
N LYS A 21 -3.38 6.26 -12.72
CA LYS A 21 -4.62 5.64 -12.23
C LYS A 21 -4.88 4.32 -12.92
N LEU A 22 -5.37 3.34 -12.16
CA LEU A 22 -5.83 2.07 -12.70
C LEU A 22 -7.17 2.30 -13.42
N SER A 23 -7.21 1.95 -14.71
CA SER A 23 -8.40 1.96 -15.56
C SER A 23 -8.59 0.57 -16.18
N GLY A 24 -9.79 0.29 -16.71
CA GLY A 24 -10.11 -1.03 -17.27
C GLY A 24 -9.20 -1.49 -18.42
N ASN A 25 -8.48 -0.58 -19.08
CA ASN A 25 -7.64 -0.87 -20.23
C ASN A 25 -6.13 -0.90 -19.94
N ASN A 26 -5.67 -0.54 -18.72
CA ASN A 26 -4.25 -0.34 -18.44
C ASN A 26 -3.67 -1.25 -17.35
N PHE A 27 -4.41 -2.28 -16.95
CA PHE A 27 -4.06 -3.16 -15.82
C PHE A 27 -2.63 -3.69 -15.88
N ASN A 28 -2.18 -4.23 -17.03
CA ASN A 28 -0.84 -4.81 -17.16
C ASN A 28 0.29 -3.79 -16.92
N ASP A 29 0.13 -2.58 -17.47
CA ASP A 29 1.10 -1.49 -17.31
C ASP A 29 1.10 -0.95 -15.89
N TRP A 30 -0.09 -0.75 -15.33
CA TRP A 30 -0.27 -0.31 -13.96
C TRP A 30 0.33 -1.32 -12.98
N PHE A 31 0.03 -2.61 -13.15
CA PHE A 31 0.53 -3.69 -12.30
C PHE A 31 2.04 -3.86 -12.42
N ARG A 32 2.63 -3.70 -13.61
CA ARG A 32 4.09 -3.70 -13.78
C ARG A 32 4.75 -2.57 -13.00
N GLN A 33 4.19 -1.36 -13.04
CA GLN A 33 4.72 -0.23 -12.28
C GLN A 33 4.53 -0.42 -10.77
N LEU A 34 3.38 -0.94 -10.35
CA LEU A 34 3.12 -1.27 -8.95
C LEU A 34 4.20 -2.20 -8.40
N LYS A 35 4.54 -3.29 -9.12
CA LYS A 35 5.63 -4.21 -8.73
C LYS A 35 6.99 -3.52 -8.59
N LEU A 36 7.31 -2.56 -9.45
CA LEU A 36 8.59 -1.83 -9.36
C LEU A 36 8.64 -0.98 -8.09
N VAL A 37 7.56 -0.26 -7.77
CA VAL A 37 7.47 0.55 -6.57
C VAL A 37 7.48 -0.31 -5.31
N LEU A 38 6.72 -1.42 -5.29
CA LEU A 38 6.74 -2.40 -4.20
C LEU A 38 8.13 -2.96 -3.93
N ARG A 39 8.92 -3.24 -4.97
CA ARG A 39 10.31 -3.66 -4.81
C ARG A 39 11.19 -2.57 -4.21
N ALA A 40 11.06 -1.33 -4.69
CA ALA A 40 11.83 -0.20 -4.19
C ALA A 40 11.55 0.06 -2.69
N GLU A 41 10.30 -0.11 -2.27
CA GLU A 41 9.82 0.17 -0.92
C GLU A 41 9.86 -1.08 -0.01
N LYS A 42 10.38 -2.21 -0.51
CA LYS A 42 10.45 -3.51 0.21
C LYS A 42 9.09 -4.03 0.70
N LYS A 43 8.01 -3.71 -0.03
CA LYS A 43 6.62 -4.10 0.28
C LYS A 43 6.04 -5.16 -0.68
N MET A 44 6.88 -5.88 -1.45
CA MET A 44 6.41 -6.94 -2.38
C MET A 44 5.54 -8.01 -1.70
N PHE A 45 5.78 -8.27 -0.41
CA PHE A 45 4.98 -9.20 0.38
C PHE A 45 3.47 -8.91 0.29
N ALA A 46 3.07 -7.64 0.14
CA ALA A 46 1.67 -7.22 0.11
C ALA A 46 0.86 -7.75 -1.09
N ILE A 47 1.52 -8.20 -2.15
CA ILE A 47 0.85 -8.81 -3.32
C ILE A 47 1.24 -10.27 -3.58
N GLU A 48 2.29 -10.76 -2.92
CA GLU A 48 2.79 -12.13 -3.11
C GLU A 48 2.25 -13.10 -2.06
N GLN A 49 1.88 -12.58 -0.88
CA GLN A 49 1.45 -13.38 0.24
C GLN A 49 0.09 -12.91 0.76
N PRO A 50 -0.77 -13.82 1.24
CA PRO A 50 -1.94 -13.42 2.01
C PRO A 50 -1.49 -12.86 3.37
N LEU A 51 -2.30 -11.99 3.95
CA LEU A 51 -2.13 -11.60 5.34
C LEU A 51 -2.25 -12.87 6.22
N PRO A 52 -1.29 -13.11 7.15
CA PRO A 52 -1.38 -14.20 8.11
C PRO A 52 -2.62 -14.10 9.00
N ILE A 53 -3.09 -15.25 9.48
CA ILE A 53 -4.20 -15.32 10.44
C ILE A 53 -3.86 -14.47 11.67
N ALA A 54 -4.87 -13.75 12.17
CA ALA A 54 -4.74 -12.94 13.37
C ALA A 54 -4.33 -13.81 14.57
N PRO A 55 -3.31 -13.42 15.34
CA PRO A 55 -2.95 -14.11 16.57
C PRO A 55 -4.08 -14.03 17.61
N ASP A 56 -4.12 -15.01 18.51
CA ASP A 56 -5.03 -14.98 19.66
C ASP A 56 -4.73 -13.78 20.56
N ALA A 57 -5.74 -13.24 21.22
CA ALA A 57 -5.60 -12.11 22.14
C ALA A 57 -4.61 -12.38 23.29
N ASP A 58 -4.45 -13.65 23.67
CA ASP A 58 -3.54 -14.12 24.71
C ASP A 58 -2.09 -14.36 24.21
N SER A 59 -1.82 -14.07 22.94
CA SER A 59 -0.48 -14.21 22.35
C SER A 59 0.51 -13.24 22.99
N ALA A 60 1.81 -13.58 22.89
CA ALA A 60 2.87 -12.71 23.38
C ALA A 60 2.79 -11.31 22.73
N ALA A 61 3.06 -10.26 23.52
CA ALA A 61 2.95 -8.87 23.07
C ALA A 61 3.79 -8.57 21.81
N ILE A 62 4.94 -9.22 21.65
CA ILE A 62 5.79 -9.10 20.45
C ILE A 62 5.06 -9.63 19.21
N VAL A 63 4.37 -10.78 19.31
CA VAL A 63 3.62 -11.38 18.21
C VAL A 63 2.46 -10.48 17.80
N LEU A 64 1.73 -9.92 18.78
CA LEU A 64 0.65 -8.97 18.52
C LEU A 64 1.17 -7.69 17.82
N ALA A 65 2.31 -7.16 18.27
CA ALA A 65 2.92 -5.98 17.68
C ALA A 65 3.40 -6.20 16.24
N GLU A 66 4.04 -7.34 15.96
CA GLU A 66 4.48 -7.73 14.61
C GLU A 66 3.28 -7.91 13.67
N TRP A 67 2.22 -8.58 14.14
CA TRP A 67 1.01 -8.75 13.34
C TRP A 67 0.32 -7.42 13.03
N ASN A 68 0.20 -6.52 14.02
CA ASN A 68 -0.39 -5.20 13.81
C ASN A 68 0.41 -4.37 12.81
N ALA A 69 1.74 -4.37 12.90
CA ALA A 69 2.59 -3.66 11.94
C ALA A 69 2.42 -4.21 10.52
N LEU A 70 2.28 -5.53 10.38
CA LEU A 70 1.99 -6.17 9.11
C LEU A 70 0.61 -5.78 8.59
N TYR A 71 -0.42 -5.89 9.44
CA TYR A 71 -1.80 -5.52 9.13
C TYR A 71 -1.91 -4.07 8.64
N ASP A 72 -1.26 -3.13 9.34
CA ASP A 72 -1.22 -1.72 8.95
C ASP A 72 -0.56 -1.52 7.59
N ALA A 73 0.54 -2.24 7.30
CA ALA A 73 1.19 -2.18 5.99
C ALA A 73 0.29 -2.71 4.85
N TYR A 74 -0.48 -3.79 5.09
CA TYR A 74 -1.46 -4.28 4.12
C TYR A 74 -2.60 -3.27 3.90
N ASN A 75 -3.11 -2.67 4.98
CA ASN A 75 -4.19 -1.67 4.88
C ASN A 75 -3.73 -0.38 4.18
N GLU A 76 -2.52 0.10 4.46
CA GLU A 76 -1.93 1.23 3.76
C GLU A 76 -1.91 0.96 2.25
N MET A 77 -1.42 -0.23 1.86
CA MET A 77 -1.35 -0.64 0.46
C MET A 77 -2.73 -0.78 -0.19
N ALA A 78 -3.71 -1.37 0.51
CA ALA A 78 -5.07 -1.50 0.02
C ALA A 78 -5.73 -0.13 -0.20
N CYS A 79 -5.60 0.78 0.76
CA CYS A 79 -6.12 2.16 0.66
C CYS A 79 -5.49 2.92 -0.51
N LEU A 80 -4.17 2.81 -0.70
CA LEU A 80 -3.46 3.44 -1.81
C LEU A 80 -3.89 2.87 -3.17
N MET A 81 -4.01 1.54 -3.29
CA MET A 81 -4.48 0.90 -4.51
C MET A 81 -5.92 1.35 -4.84
N LEU A 82 -6.82 1.33 -3.86
CA LEU A 82 -8.20 1.76 -4.02
C LEU A 82 -8.32 3.23 -4.44
N GLY A 83 -7.53 4.12 -3.83
CA GLY A 83 -7.48 5.55 -4.18
C GLY A 83 -6.92 5.83 -5.58
N SER A 84 -6.15 4.88 -6.13
CA SER A 84 -5.58 4.98 -7.48
C SER A 84 -6.51 4.47 -8.58
N MET A 85 -7.63 3.83 -8.24
CA MET A 85 -8.60 3.34 -9.22
C MET A 85 -9.43 4.48 -9.80
N THR A 86 -9.79 4.38 -11.08
CA THR A 86 -10.80 5.28 -11.66
C THR A 86 -12.19 4.95 -11.08
N PRO A 87 -13.10 5.95 -10.95
CA PRO A 87 -14.45 5.71 -10.43
C PRO A 87 -15.23 4.64 -11.19
N GLU A 88 -14.89 4.39 -12.46
CA GLU A 88 -15.50 3.36 -13.30
C GLU A 88 -15.31 1.94 -12.75
N LEU A 89 -14.26 1.72 -11.97
CA LEU A 89 -13.92 0.44 -11.35
C LEU A 89 -14.44 0.30 -9.91
N HIS A 90 -15.12 1.32 -9.35
CA HIS A 90 -15.69 1.30 -7.99
C HIS A 90 -17.14 0.77 -7.94
N ARG A 91 -17.68 0.25 -9.06
CA ARG A 91 -19.06 -0.21 -9.15
C ARG A 91 -19.31 -1.56 -8.47
#